data_AF-A0A6C0EPL1-F1
#
_entry.id   AF-A0A6C0EPL1-F1
#
_cell.length_a   1.000
_cell.length_b   1.000
_cell.length_c   1.000
_cell.angle_alpha   90.00
_cell.angle_beta   90.00
_cell.angle_gamma   90.00
#
_symmetry.space_group_name_H-M   'P 1'
#
loop_
_entity.id
_entity.type
_entity.pdbx_description
1 polymer ?
#
loop_
_entity_poly.entity_id
_entity_poly.type
_entity_poly.pdbx_seq_one_letter_code
_entity_poly.pdbx_strand_id
1 'polypeptide(L)'
;MADTGGNSLWKDIENVEADATKVETEILGPSYSYADAISGPSTLGVGSNGTFSQLGTNASAIAYYVEALITGNPPLGNQYFVNTGGMCTAPDGTLKPRYNYINNMSSGAAALPAAISEIGSDFNGLLPGVADDIEGLNPLHLFSSLTADANPPCVCLQCPASNPSGIDSKFVTASLSADVASSQCTPVDSSVCIASASTTESFSNKEEFVSMIPTIIAGLGVLYFIFSGR
;
A
#
# COMPACT_ATOMS: atom_id res chain seq x y z
N MET A 1 -30.06 -9.42 6.24
CA MET A 1 -28.81 -10.08 5.81
C MET A 1 -28.17 -9.15 4.80
N ALA A 2 -26.88 -8.82 4.93
CA ALA A 2 -26.18 -8.00 3.94
C ALA A 2 -26.28 -8.67 2.56
N ASP A 3 -26.67 -7.92 1.53
CA ASP A 3 -26.69 -8.46 0.16
C ASP A 3 -25.24 -8.50 -0.32
N THR A 4 -24.69 -9.70 -0.44
CA THR A 4 -23.33 -9.95 -0.89
C THR A 4 -23.28 -10.46 -2.33
N GLY A 5 -24.42 -10.83 -2.93
CA GLY A 5 -24.47 -11.58 -4.19
C GLY A 5 -24.06 -10.78 -5.43
N GLY A 6 -24.02 -9.45 -5.35
CA GLY A 6 -23.58 -8.57 -6.43
C GLY A 6 -22.08 -8.22 -6.41
N ASN A 7 -21.32 -8.68 -5.41
CA ASN A 7 -19.89 -8.35 -5.29
C ASN A 7 -19.03 -9.44 -5.94
N SER A 8 -18.19 -9.06 -6.91
CA SER A 8 -17.32 -9.98 -7.65
C SER A 8 -16.36 -10.76 -6.76
N LEU A 9 -16.00 -10.22 -5.59
CA LEU A 9 -15.10 -10.85 -4.62
C LEU A 9 -15.54 -12.27 -4.25
N TRP A 10 -16.84 -12.51 -4.08
CA TRP A 10 -17.33 -13.84 -3.69
C TRP A 10 -17.16 -14.87 -4.78
N LYS A 11 -17.25 -14.46 -6.05
CA LYS A 11 -16.94 -15.33 -7.19
C LYS A 11 -15.44 -15.64 -7.27
N ASP A 12 -14.60 -14.69 -6.91
CA ASP A 12 -13.15 -14.89 -6.88
C ASP A 12 -12.74 -15.84 -5.73
N ILE A 13 -13.37 -15.70 -4.55
CA ILE A 13 -13.19 -16.63 -3.41
C ILE A 13 -13.66 -18.05 -3.75
N GLU A 14 -14.79 -18.20 -4.45
CA GLU A 14 -15.27 -19.52 -4.91
C GLU A 14 -14.28 -20.21 -5.86
N ASN A 15 -13.44 -19.45 -6.55
CA ASN A 15 -12.43 -19.95 -7.49
C ASN A 15 -10.99 -19.72 -6.97
N VAL A 16 -10.79 -19.65 -5.66
CA VAL A 16 -9.49 -19.32 -5.03
C VAL A 16 -8.34 -20.24 -5.45
N GLU A 17 -8.63 -21.49 -5.82
CA GLU A 17 -7.61 -22.44 -6.30
C GLU A 17 -6.95 -22.00 -7.61
N ALA A 18 -7.62 -21.16 -8.41
CA ALA A 18 -7.09 -20.66 -9.67
C ALA A 18 -6.18 -19.43 -9.48
N ASP A 19 -6.42 -18.59 -8.47
CA ASP A 19 -5.66 -17.35 -8.24
C ASP A 19 -5.76 -16.86 -6.78
N ALA A 20 -5.08 -17.57 -5.88
CA ALA A 20 -5.08 -17.25 -4.46
C ALA A 20 -4.48 -15.86 -4.17
N THR A 21 -3.52 -15.41 -4.98
CA THR A 21 -2.85 -14.11 -4.82
C THR A 21 -3.77 -12.95 -5.15
N LYS A 22 -4.62 -13.08 -6.18
CA LYS A 22 -5.66 -12.09 -6.50
C LYS A 22 -6.66 -11.96 -5.36
N VAL A 23 -7.15 -13.08 -4.83
CA VAL A 23 -8.08 -13.08 -3.69
C VAL A 23 -7.45 -12.45 -2.44
N GLU A 24 -6.20 -12.82 -2.14
CA GLU A 24 -5.45 -12.23 -1.03
C GLU A 24 -5.32 -10.72 -1.19
N THR A 25 -4.97 -10.24 -2.38
CA THR A 25 -4.81 -8.80 -2.68
C THR A 25 -6.13 -8.04 -2.60
N GLU A 26 -7.23 -8.63 -3.07
CA GLU A 26 -8.56 -7.98 -3.02
C GLU A 26 -9.11 -7.84 -1.60
N ILE A 27 -8.77 -8.79 -0.71
CA ILE A 27 -9.21 -8.82 0.69
C ILE A 27 -8.27 -8.02 1.60
N LEU A 28 -6.96 -8.25 1.48
CA LEU A 28 -5.94 -7.70 2.38
C LEU A 28 -5.26 -6.46 1.83
N GLY A 29 -5.39 -6.20 0.53
CA GLY A 29 -4.63 -5.17 -0.17
C GLY A 29 -3.29 -5.66 -0.74
N PRO A 30 -2.60 -4.80 -1.51
CA PRO A 30 -1.31 -5.13 -2.07
C PRO A 30 -0.24 -5.25 -0.97
N SER A 31 0.64 -6.24 -1.10
CA SER A 31 1.82 -6.36 -0.25
C SER A 31 2.74 -5.15 -0.43
N TYR A 32 3.23 -4.59 0.67
CA TYR A 32 4.17 -3.48 0.66
C TYR A 32 5.40 -3.79 1.52
N SER A 33 6.58 -3.75 0.90
CA SER A 33 7.87 -3.87 1.60
C SER A 33 8.42 -2.49 1.92
N TYR A 34 8.43 -2.14 3.21
CA TYR A 34 9.07 -0.92 3.70
C TYR A 34 10.58 -0.92 3.44
N ALA A 35 11.21 -2.09 3.38
CA ALA A 35 12.65 -2.21 3.14
C ALA A 35 13.03 -1.81 1.71
N ASP A 36 12.17 -2.09 0.73
CA ASP A 36 12.42 -1.80 -0.68
C ASP A 36 12.34 -0.29 -0.97
N ALA A 37 11.62 0.45 -0.13
CA ALA A 37 11.52 1.91 -0.19
C ALA A 37 12.74 2.61 0.44
N ILE A 38 13.62 1.89 1.14
CA ILE A 38 14.79 2.43 1.84
C ILE A 38 16.08 2.07 1.09
N SER A 39 16.95 3.05 0.86
CA SER A 39 18.23 2.79 0.19
C SER A 39 19.15 1.89 1.01
N GLY A 40 19.62 0.81 0.39
CA GLY A 40 20.55 -0.13 1.01
C GLY A 40 21.93 0.50 1.30
N PRO A 41 22.69 -0.03 2.29
CA PRO A 41 23.97 0.56 2.73
C PRO A 41 25.00 0.70 1.61
N SER A 42 25.06 -0.27 0.69
CA SER A 42 25.96 -0.25 -0.46
C SER A 42 25.65 0.89 -1.43
N THR A 43 24.37 1.23 -1.62
CA THR A 43 23.92 2.33 -2.48
C THR A 43 24.31 3.69 -1.89
N LEU A 44 24.36 3.78 -0.55
CA LEU A 44 24.79 4.96 0.19
C LEU A 44 26.32 5.05 0.34
N GLY A 45 27.07 4.10 -0.22
CA GLY A 45 28.52 4.07 -0.14
C GLY A 45 29.06 3.69 1.24
N VAL A 46 28.24 3.08 2.10
CA VAL A 46 28.68 2.59 3.41
C VAL A 46 29.72 1.50 3.22
N GLY A 47 30.84 1.63 3.93
CA GLY A 47 31.97 0.73 3.78
C GLY A 47 32.89 0.77 5.00
N SER A 48 33.82 -0.18 5.02
CA SER A 48 34.75 -0.39 6.14
C SER A 48 36.11 0.31 5.95
N ASN A 49 36.25 1.16 4.92
CA ASN A 49 37.51 1.87 4.67
C ASN A 49 37.85 2.79 5.85
N GLY A 50 39.08 2.72 6.36
CA GLY A 50 39.52 3.52 7.53
C GLY A 50 39.82 5.00 7.24
N THR A 51 39.23 5.59 6.19
CA THR A 51 39.51 6.99 5.81
C THR A 51 38.51 7.95 6.44
N PHE A 52 38.91 9.20 6.67
CA PHE A 52 37.98 10.25 7.15
C PHE A 52 36.82 10.50 6.17
N SER A 53 37.06 10.35 4.87
CA SER A 53 35.99 10.42 3.86
C SER A 53 34.96 9.31 4.06
N GLN A 54 35.40 8.07 4.30
CA GLN A 54 34.49 6.95 4.54
C GLN A 54 33.73 7.12 5.86
N LEU A 55 34.39 7.64 6.91
CA LEU A 55 33.72 7.97 8.16
C LEU A 55 32.60 8.99 7.93
N GLY A 56 32.86 10.02 7.12
CA GLY A 56 31.84 11.00 6.70
C GLY A 56 30.67 10.34 5.96
N THR A 57 30.96 9.46 4.99
CA THR A 57 29.94 8.71 4.24
C THR A 57 29.09 7.81 5.15
N ASN A 58 29.71 7.13 6.10
CA ASN A 58 28.98 6.28 7.05
C ASN A 58 28.10 7.13 7.99
N ALA A 59 28.58 8.29 8.44
CA ALA A 59 27.80 9.22 9.24
C ALA A 59 26.61 9.81 8.47
N SER A 60 26.78 10.16 7.19
CA SER A 60 25.68 10.63 6.34
C SER A 60 24.65 9.54 6.06
N ALA A 61 25.06 8.28 5.94
CA ALA A 61 24.13 7.18 5.77
C ALA A 61 23.27 6.96 7.04
N ILE A 62 23.85 7.10 8.24
CA ILE A 62 23.08 7.07 9.49
C ILE A 62 22.07 8.22 9.53
N ALA A 63 22.50 9.44 9.17
CA ALA A 63 21.59 10.58 9.08
C ALA A 63 20.45 10.33 8.11
N TYR A 64 20.73 9.75 6.94
CA TYR A 64 19.71 9.33 5.97
C TYR A 64 18.72 8.32 6.56
N TYR A 65 19.17 7.30 7.29
CA TYR A 65 18.25 6.32 7.91
C TYR A 65 17.40 6.96 9.00
N VAL A 66 17.96 7.87 9.80
CA VAL A 66 17.21 8.64 10.80
C VAL A 66 16.17 9.53 10.13
N GLU A 67 16.54 10.21 9.05
CA GLU A 67 15.63 11.02 8.25
C GLU A 67 14.52 10.16 7.66
N ALA A 68 14.82 9.04 7.00
CA ALA A 68 13.80 8.13 6.45
C ALA A 68 12.82 7.61 7.53
N LEU A 69 13.29 7.35 8.75
CA LEU A 69 12.44 6.90 9.86
C LEU A 69 11.53 8.00 10.43
N ILE A 70 11.98 9.25 10.38
CA ILE A 70 11.29 10.40 10.99
C ILE A 70 10.44 11.13 9.94
N THR A 71 11.05 11.53 8.83
CA THR A 71 10.41 12.35 7.80
C THR A 71 9.74 11.52 6.72
N GLY A 72 10.20 10.28 6.51
CA GLY A 72 9.73 9.46 5.40
C GLY A 72 10.08 10.12 4.07
N ASN A 73 11.37 10.31 3.79
CA ASN A 73 11.86 10.78 2.50
C ASN A 73 12.71 9.69 1.83
N PRO A 74 12.18 8.94 0.84
CA PRO A 74 10.85 9.06 0.25
C PRO A 74 9.71 8.58 1.18
N PRO A 75 8.45 9.02 0.97
CA PRO A 75 7.31 8.67 1.82
C PRO A 75 7.16 7.16 1.96
N LEU A 76 7.04 6.72 3.20
CA LEU A 76 6.89 5.31 3.55
C LEU A 76 5.40 4.98 3.74
N GLY A 77 5.03 3.78 3.32
CA GLY A 77 3.66 3.29 3.36
C GLY A 77 2.96 3.34 2.01
N ASN A 78 1.86 2.61 1.93
CA ASN A 78 1.01 2.54 0.76
C ASN A 78 -0.42 3.02 1.06
N GLN A 79 -1.10 3.43 0.00
CA GLN A 79 -2.48 3.90 0.00
C GLN A 79 -3.25 3.10 -1.04
N TYR A 80 -4.38 2.53 -0.64
CA TYR A 80 -5.17 1.67 -1.53
C TYR A 80 -6.59 1.51 -1.03
N PHE A 81 -7.46 1.02 -1.92
CA PHE A 81 -8.81 0.60 -1.57
C PHE A 81 -8.86 -0.92 -1.41
N VAL A 82 -9.53 -1.39 -0.35
CA VAL A 82 -9.82 -2.81 -0.13
C VAL A 82 -11.30 -3.09 -0.32
N ASN A 83 -11.61 -4.21 -0.96
CA ASN A 83 -12.99 -4.64 -1.12
C ASN A 83 -13.50 -5.23 0.20
N THR A 84 -14.58 -4.67 0.74
CA THR A 84 -15.13 -5.13 2.03
C THR A 84 -16.00 -6.38 1.90
N GLY A 85 -16.23 -6.88 0.69
CA GLY A 85 -17.19 -7.96 0.38
C GLY A 85 -18.66 -7.56 0.53
N GLY A 86 -18.93 -6.39 1.12
CA GLY A 86 -20.27 -5.82 1.23
C GLY A 86 -20.69 -5.02 0.01
N MET A 87 -21.97 -4.65 -0.03
CA MET A 87 -22.55 -3.74 -1.00
C MET A 87 -22.98 -2.45 -0.30
N CYS A 88 -23.12 -1.38 -1.07
CA CYS A 88 -23.62 -0.10 -0.60
C CYS A 88 -24.57 0.51 -1.64
N THR A 89 -25.47 1.38 -1.18
CA THR A 89 -26.42 2.05 -2.07
C THR A 89 -25.81 3.36 -2.55
N ALA A 90 -25.53 3.47 -3.85
CA ALA A 90 -25.03 4.69 -4.46
C ALA A 90 -26.14 5.77 -4.52
N PRO A 91 -25.80 7.06 -4.75
CA PRO A 91 -26.79 8.14 -4.80
C PRO A 91 -27.87 7.97 -5.89
N ASP A 92 -27.58 7.17 -6.92
CA ASP A 92 -28.52 6.80 -7.98
C ASP A 92 -29.49 5.66 -7.58
N GLY A 93 -29.38 5.14 -6.36
CA GLY A 93 -30.19 4.04 -5.82
C GLY A 93 -29.70 2.64 -6.21
N THR A 94 -28.59 2.53 -6.95
CA THR A 94 -28.04 1.22 -7.35
C THR A 94 -27.14 0.63 -6.30
N LEU A 95 -27.13 -0.71 -6.19
CA LEU A 95 -26.21 -1.43 -5.33
C LEU A 95 -24.84 -1.54 -6.02
N LYS A 96 -23.79 -1.12 -5.32
CA LYS A 96 -22.39 -1.18 -5.78
C LYS A 96 -21.50 -1.88 -4.75
N PRO A 97 -20.41 -2.54 -5.17
CA PRO A 97 -19.43 -3.07 -4.25
C PRO A 97 -18.86 -1.98 -3.35
N ARG A 98 -18.77 -2.27 -2.05
CA ARG A 98 -18.30 -1.33 -1.04
C ARG A 98 -16.82 -1.54 -0.76
N TYR A 99 -16.06 -0.45 -0.81
CA TYR A 99 -14.64 -0.43 -0.49
C TYR A 99 -14.37 0.34 0.80
N ASN A 100 -13.25 0.03 1.45
CA ASN A 100 -12.64 0.87 2.47
C ASN A 100 -11.34 1.42 1.92
N TYR A 101 -11.05 2.68 2.22
CA TYR A 101 -9.76 3.27 1.93
C TYR A 101 -8.81 3.01 3.11
N ILE A 102 -7.60 2.56 2.79
CA ILE A 102 -6.52 2.31 3.75
C ILE A 102 -5.39 3.28 3.43
N ASN A 103 -4.97 4.05 4.43
CA ASN A 103 -3.87 4.99 4.30
C ASN A 103 -2.74 4.65 5.29
N ASN A 104 -1.75 3.89 4.85
CA ASN A 104 -0.57 3.59 5.66
C ASN A 104 0.54 4.65 5.53
N MET A 105 0.26 5.77 4.86
CA MET A 105 1.16 6.91 4.84
C MET A 105 0.83 7.81 6.02
N SER A 106 1.80 7.91 6.94
CA SER A 106 1.76 8.89 8.03
C SER A 106 1.61 10.30 7.46
N SER A 107 0.78 11.12 8.10
CA SER A 107 0.73 12.58 7.86
C SER A 107 1.49 13.35 8.94
N GLY A 108 1.69 12.72 10.11
CA GLY A 108 2.71 12.85 11.15
C GLY A 108 3.23 14.20 11.62
N ALA A 109 2.71 15.33 11.14
CA ALA A 109 3.08 16.65 11.63
C ALA A 109 2.52 16.93 13.04
N ALA A 110 1.55 16.14 13.53
CA ALA A 110 0.86 16.41 14.79
C ALA A 110 1.46 15.72 16.03
N ALA A 111 2.18 14.60 15.86
CA ALA A 111 2.61 13.74 16.98
C ALA A 111 4.05 14.00 17.48
N LEU A 112 4.81 14.92 16.89
CA LEU A 112 6.22 15.08 17.20
C LEU A 112 6.52 16.25 18.16
N PRO A 113 7.43 16.06 19.14
CA PRO A 113 7.98 17.16 19.94
C PRO A 113 8.59 18.25 19.05
N ALA A 114 8.34 19.52 19.38
CA ALA A 114 8.85 20.68 18.63
C ALA A 114 10.38 20.67 18.40
N ALA A 115 11.15 19.96 19.25
CA ALA A 115 12.59 19.78 19.11
C ALA A 115 13.01 18.99 17.86
N ILE A 116 12.09 18.24 17.23
CA ILE A 116 12.35 17.44 16.01
C ILE A 116 12.00 18.24 14.74
N SER A 117 11.34 19.39 14.88
CA SER A 117 10.94 20.28 13.78
C SER A 117 12.11 20.90 13.01
N GLU A 118 13.34 20.84 13.55
CA GLU A 118 14.57 21.26 12.85
C GLU A 118 15.09 20.21 11.84
N ILE A 119 14.59 18.96 11.89
CA ILE A 119 15.06 17.85 11.06
C ILE A 119 14.26 17.74 9.74
N GLY A 120 13.05 18.30 9.69
CA GLY A 120 12.23 18.32 8.48
C GLY A 120 10.84 18.93 8.71
N SER A 121 10.16 19.28 7.62
CA SER A 121 8.79 19.80 7.63
C SER A 121 7.73 18.71 7.39
N ASP A 122 8.13 17.58 6.81
CA ASP A 122 7.27 16.46 6.46
C ASP A 122 7.62 15.29 7.39
N PHE A 123 6.62 14.72 8.05
CA PHE A 123 6.80 13.71 9.10
C PHE A 123 6.07 12.41 8.77
N ASN A 124 6.32 11.93 7.56
CA ASN A 124 5.61 10.77 6.99
C ASN A 124 6.40 9.47 7.21
N GLY A 125 7.30 9.45 8.20
CA GLY A 125 8.16 8.31 8.52
C GLY A 125 7.45 7.21 9.31
N LEU A 126 8.16 6.10 9.50
CA LEU A 126 7.65 4.94 10.23
C LEU A 126 7.37 5.24 11.71
N LEU A 127 8.20 6.07 12.34
CA LEU A 127 8.04 6.42 13.76
C LEU A 127 6.76 7.25 14.01
N PRO A 128 6.51 8.35 13.27
CA PRO A 128 5.24 9.06 13.37
C PRO A 128 4.04 8.20 12.96
N GLY A 129 4.16 7.37 11.91
CA GLY A 129 3.03 6.55 11.43
C GLY A 129 2.48 5.58 12.46
N VAL A 130 3.36 4.85 13.17
CA VAL A 130 2.92 3.94 14.24
C VAL A 130 2.22 4.69 15.39
N ALA A 131 2.61 5.93 15.67
CA ALA A 131 1.97 6.75 16.70
C ALA A 131 0.59 7.25 16.25
N ASP A 132 0.50 7.80 15.02
CA ASP A 132 -0.76 8.28 14.42
C ASP A 132 -1.80 7.13 14.32
N ASP A 133 -1.40 5.94 13.91
CA ASP A 133 -2.29 4.79 13.74
C ASP A 133 -2.88 4.30 15.09
N ILE A 134 -2.12 4.38 16.18
CA ILE A 134 -2.60 4.02 17.53
C ILE A 134 -3.65 5.02 18.01
N GLU A 135 -3.47 6.32 17.73
CA GLU A 135 -4.46 7.33 18.08
C GLU A 135 -5.72 7.26 17.20
N GLY A 136 -5.57 6.85 15.94
CA GLY A 136 -6.68 6.63 15.00
C GLY A 136 -7.56 5.41 15.31
N LEU A 137 -7.07 4.45 16.11
CA LEU A 137 -7.83 3.28 16.54
C LEU A 137 -8.90 3.64 17.59
N ASN A 138 -10.03 4.17 17.12
CA ASN A 138 -11.21 4.37 17.94
C ASN A 138 -12.06 3.07 17.96
N PRO A 139 -12.10 2.33 19.08
CA PRO A 139 -12.84 1.07 19.16
C PRO A 139 -14.34 1.27 18.92
N LEU A 140 -14.91 2.45 19.17
CA LEU A 140 -16.32 2.74 18.87
C LEU A 140 -16.59 2.85 17.37
N HIS A 141 -15.63 3.32 16.56
CA HIS A 141 -15.72 3.29 15.10
C HIS A 141 -15.59 1.87 14.55
N LEU A 142 -14.73 1.05 15.17
CA LEU A 142 -14.64 -0.36 14.82
C LEU A 142 -15.96 -1.09 15.14
N PHE A 143 -16.54 -0.89 16.33
CA PHE A 143 -17.83 -1.51 16.67
C PHE A 143 -18.98 -0.98 15.82
N SER A 144 -19.03 0.33 15.50
CA SER A 144 -20.09 0.90 14.68
C SER A 144 -20.06 0.40 13.23
N SER A 145 -18.87 0.17 12.68
CA SER A 145 -18.69 -0.42 11.34
C SER A 145 -19.13 -1.87 11.24
N LEU A 146 -19.09 -2.63 12.34
CA LEU A 146 -19.63 -3.99 12.43
C LEU A 146 -21.15 -4.03 12.61
N THR A 147 -21.74 -3.00 13.24
CA THR A 147 -23.20 -2.90 13.46
C THR A 147 -23.95 -2.12 12.38
N ALA A 148 -23.24 -1.62 11.38
CA ALA A 148 -23.82 -0.82 10.31
C ALA A 148 -24.84 -1.64 9.48
N ASP A 149 -25.83 -0.93 8.94
CA ASP A 149 -26.92 -1.48 8.14
C ASP A 149 -26.43 -2.44 7.04
N ALA A 150 -27.30 -3.35 6.61
CA ALA A 150 -26.97 -4.40 5.63
C ALA A 150 -26.38 -3.85 4.31
N ASN A 151 -26.82 -2.66 3.88
CA ASN A 151 -26.34 -1.93 2.69
C ASN A 151 -26.37 -0.41 2.95
N PRO A 152 -25.37 0.16 3.64
CA PRO A 152 -25.37 1.58 3.97
C PRO A 152 -25.26 2.46 2.71
N PRO A 153 -25.68 3.74 2.76
CA PRO A 153 -25.44 4.67 1.66
C PRO A 153 -23.93 4.87 1.44
N CYS A 154 -23.51 4.99 0.18
CA CYS A 154 -22.11 5.28 -0.17
C CYS A 154 -21.96 6.52 -1.03
N VAL A 155 -20.76 7.08 -0.97
CA VAL A 155 -20.31 8.20 -1.78
C VAL A 155 -19.15 7.75 -2.65
N CYS A 156 -19.00 8.37 -3.82
CA CYS A 156 -17.84 8.14 -4.68
C CYS A 156 -16.72 9.06 -4.20
N LEU A 157 -15.60 8.46 -3.76
CA LEU A 157 -14.43 9.20 -3.31
C LEU A 157 -13.27 8.94 -4.26
N GLN A 158 -12.57 10.01 -4.60
CA GLN A 158 -11.27 9.95 -5.24
C GLN A 158 -10.20 10.20 -4.18
N CYS A 159 -9.29 9.24 -4.03
CA CYS A 159 -8.22 9.28 -3.04
C CYS A 159 -6.86 9.07 -3.73
N PRO A 160 -5.76 9.59 -3.13
CA PRO A 160 -4.42 9.18 -3.50
C PRO A 160 -4.27 7.65 -3.40
N ALA A 161 -3.54 7.05 -4.32
CA ALA A 161 -3.32 5.60 -4.32
C ALA A 161 -1.89 5.29 -4.78
N SER A 162 -1.29 4.25 -4.21
CA SER A 162 0.04 3.76 -4.59
C SER A 162 0.04 2.95 -5.88
N ASN A 163 -0.73 3.41 -6.88
CA ASN A 163 -0.79 2.87 -8.23
C ASN A 163 -0.03 3.80 -9.20
N PRO A 164 0.27 3.39 -10.44
CA PRO A 164 0.98 4.22 -11.41
C PRO A 164 0.29 5.57 -11.73
N SER A 165 -1.03 5.65 -11.53
CA SER A 165 -1.82 6.87 -11.74
C SER A 165 -1.74 7.85 -10.56
N GLY A 166 -1.30 7.39 -9.38
CA GLY A 166 -1.25 8.15 -8.13
C GLY A 166 -2.62 8.43 -7.48
N ILE A 167 -3.72 8.01 -8.12
CA ILE A 167 -5.10 8.25 -7.69
C ILE A 167 -5.98 7.04 -8.03
N ASP A 168 -6.98 6.79 -7.20
CA ASP A 168 -8.04 5.81 -7.47
C ASP A 168 -9.39 6.33 -6.96
N SER A 169 -10.49 5.85 -7.52
CA SER A 169 -11.85 6.26 -7.18
C SER A 169 -12.76 5.06 -6.98
N LYS A 170 -13.32 4.93 -5.77
CA LYS A 170 -14.21 3.81 -5.38
C LYS A 170 -15.40 4.29 -4.56
N PHE A 171 -16.43 3.43 -4.49
CA PHE A 171 -17.59 3.64 -3.63
C PHE A 171 -17.25 3.27 -2.19
N VAL A 172 -17.39 4.23 -1.29
CA VAL A 172 -17.01 4.10 0.12
C VAL A 172 -18.16 4.59 1.00
N THR A 173 -18.33 3.95 2.15
CA THR A 173 -19.21 4.46 3.20
C THR A 173 -18.36 5.31 4.15
N ALA A 174 -18.36 6.63 3.97
CA ALA A 174 -17.47 7.55 4.68
C ALA A 174 -17.52 7.43 6.21
N SER A 175 -18.65 7.03 6.80
CA SER A 175 -18.76 6.80 8.25
C SER A 175 -18.05 5.54 8.76
N LEU A 176 -17.70 4.63 7.85
CA LEU A 176 -17.10 3.32 8.15
C LEU A 176 -15.64 3.22 7.70
N SER A 177 -15.09 4.26 7.09
CA SER A 177 -13.70 4.31 6.66
C SER A 177 -12.96 5.37 7.48
N ALA A 178 -12.34 4.93 8.57
CA ALA A 178 -11.64 5.82 9.52
C ALA A 178 -10.60 6.71 8.84
N ASP A 179 -9.88 6.16 7.86
CA ASP A 179 -8.81 6.84 7.14
C ASP A 179 -9.30 7.86 6.11
N VAL A 180 -10.61 7.88 5.79
CA VAL A 180 -11.18 8.90 4.91
C VAL A 180 -11.19 10.28 5.59
N ALA A 181 -11.31 10.32 6.92
CA ALA A 181 -11.33 11.58 7.67
C ALA A 181 -9.97 12.26 7.77
N SER A 182 -8.87 11.49 7.70
CA SER A 182 -7.49 11.96 7.80
C SER A 182 -6.76 12.07 6.45
N SER A 183 -7.44 11.76 5.34
CA SER A 183 -6.82 11.68 4.01
C SER A 183 -7.19 12.84 3.09
N GLN A 184 -6.40 13.04 2.02
CA GLN A 184 -6.66 14.01 0.94
C GLN A 184 -7.79 13.57 -0.01
N CYS A 185 -8.69 12.69 0.45
CA CYS A 185 -9.79 12.18 -0.36
C CYS A 185 -10.82 13.28 -0.64
N THR A 186 -11.35 13.30 -1.86
CA THR A 186 -12.39 14.26 -2.27
C THR A 186 -13.61 13.54 -2.85
N PRO A 187 -14.83 13.98 -2.53
CA PRO A 187 -16.03 13.44 -3.15
C PRO A 187 -16.09 13.87 -4.62
N VAL A 188 -16.32 12.90 -5.50
CA VAL A 188 -16.45 13.12 -6.95
C VAL A 188 -17.78 12.55 -7.46
N ASP A 189 -18.10 12.85 -8.71
CA ASP A 189 -19.33 12.36 -9.33
C ASP A 189 -19.34 10.83 -9.44
N SER A 190 -20.50 10.23 -9.20
CA SER A 190 -20.70 8.77 -9.24
C SER A 190 -20.28 8.11 -10.57
N SER A 191 -20.32 8.84 -11.68
CA SER A 191 -19.87 8.36 -12.99
C SER A 191 -18.38 8.01 -13.03
N VAL A 192 -17.55 8.68 -12.22
CA VAL A 192 -16.10 8.41 -12.12
C VAL A 192 -15.85 7.03 -11.51
N CYS A 193 -16.54 6.70 -10.42
CA CYS A 193 -16.43 5.38 -9.80
C CYS A 193 -17.04 4.25 -10.66
N ILE A 194 -18.04 4.56 -11.49
CA ILE A 194 -18.63 3.58 -12.42
C ILE A 194 -17.65 3.31 -13.58
N ALA A 195 -16.99 4.35 -14.07
CA ALA A 195 -15.97 4.23 -15.10
C ALA A 195 -14.74 3.45 -14.59
N SER A 196 -14.26 3.72 -13.37
CA SER A 196 -13.14 3.00 -12.75
C SER A 196 -13.48 1.54 -12.44
N ALA A 197 -14.73 1.23 -12.12
CA ALA A 197 -15.18 -0.16 -11.94
C ALA A 197 -15.31 -0.95 -13.25
N SER A 198 -15.39 -0.27 -14.40
CA SER A 198 -15.50 -0.90 -15.72
C SER A 198 -14.14 -1.17 -16.37
N THR A 199 -13.08 -0.51 -15.90
CA THR A 199 -11.71 -0.89 -16.22
C THR A 199 -11.30 -2.05 -15.33
N THR A 200 -10.98 -3.20 -15.92
CA THR A 200 -10.31 -4.30 -15.23
C THR A 200 -9.08 -3.75 -14.51
N GLU A 201 -9.11 -3.77 -13.18
CA GLU A 201 -8.00 -3.35 -12.32
C GLU A 201 -6.76 -4.19 -12.65
N SER A 202 -5.84 -3.63 -13.43
CA SER A 202 -4.53 -4.22 -13.65
C SER A 202 -3.65 -3.77 -12.50
N PHE A 203 -3.71 -4.51 -11.38
CA PHE A 203 -2.64 -4.44 -10.40
C PHE A 203 -1.36 -4.88 -11.10
N SER A 204 -0.51 -3.91 -11.46
CA SER A 204 0.83 -4.23 -11.91
C SER A 204 1.59 -4.68 -10.67
N ASN A 205 1.66 -6.00 -10.48
CA ASN A 205 2.73 -6.58 -9.70
C ASN A 205 4.02 -5.94 -10.22
N LYS A 206 4.78 -5.31 -9.32
CA LYS A 206 6.18 -5.02 -9.61
C LYS A 206 6.86 -6.38 -9.56
N GLU A 207 6.75 -7.12 -10.66
CA GLU A 207 7.54 -8.32 -10.91
C GLU A 207 8.99 -7.90 -10.63
N GLU A 208 9.56 -8.43 -9.56
CA GLU A 208 10.99 -8.34 -9.35
C GLU A 208 11.64 -8.74 -10.67
N PHE A 209 12.50 -7.87 -11.18
CA PHE A 209 13.40 -8.22 -12.26
C PHE A 209 14.38 -9.26 -11.71
N VAL A 210 13.91 -10.48 -11.53
CA VAL A 210 14.76 -11.66 -11.43
C VAL A 210 15.37 -11.74 -12.81
N SER A 211 16.54 -11.14 -12.92
CA SER A 211 17.44 -11.27 -14.04
C SER A 211 17.54 -12.76 -14.36
N MET A 212 16.80 -13.20 -15.38
CA MET A 212 17.03 -14.46 -16.06
C MET A 212 18.38 -14.33 -16.76
N ILE A 213 19.45 -14.35 -15.97
CA ILE A 213 20.76 -14.75 -16.48
C ILE A 213 20.57 -16.24 -16.82
N PRO A 214 20.67 -16.61 -18.09
CA PRO A 214 20.18 -17.89 -18.56
C PRO A 214 20.97 -19.02 -17.90
N THR A 215 20.26 -19.85 -17.15
CA THR A 215 20.66 -21.17 -16.62
C THR A 215 21.18 -22.14 -17.71
N ILE A 216 21.17 -21.71 -18.98
CA ILE A 216 21.81 -22.35 -20.12
C ILE A 216 23.33 -22.46 -19.94
N ILE A 217 24.00 -21.52 -19.24
CA ILE A 217 25.46 -21.57 -19.06
C ILE A 217 25.87 -22.65 -18.03
N ALA A 218 25.04 -22.93 -17.03
CA ALA A 218 25.32 -24.00 -16.05
C ALA A 218 25.18 -25.41 -16.67
N GLY A 219 24.26 -25.60 -17.62
CA GLY A 219 24.08 -26.88 -18.31
C GLY A 219 25.22 -27.22 -19.29
N LEU A 220 25.80 -26.21 -19.95
CA LEU A 220 26.90 -26.41 -20.90
C LEU A 220 28.25 -26.70 -20.21
N GLY A 221 28.47 -26.17 -19.00
CA GLY A 221 29.66 -26.47 -18.21
C GLY A 221 29.72 -27.93 -17.75
N VAL A 222 28.59 -28.52 -17.36
CA VAL A 222 28.51 -29.92 -16.91
C VAL A 222 28.74 -30.89 -18.07
N LEU A 223 28.26 -30.57 -19.28
CA LEU A 223 28.50 -31.40 -20.46
C LEU A 223 29.96 -31.34 -20.96
N TYR A 224 30.63 -30.20 -20.85
CA TYR A 224 32.04 -30.08 -21.22
C TYR A 224 32.96 -30.91 -20.31
N PHE A 225 32.68 -30.96 -19.00
CA PHE A 225 33.46 -31.77 -18.06
C PHE A 225 33.27 -33.29 -18.23
N ILE A 226 32.12 -33.74 -18.73
CA ILE A 226 31.87 -35.17 -18.99
C ILE A 226 32.54 -35.64 -20.29
N PHE A 227 32.68 -34.77 -21.30
CA PHE A 227 33.26 -35.14 -22.60
C PHE A 227 34.75 -34.81 -22.78
N SER A 228 35.36 -34.01 -21.90
CA SER A 228 36.81 -33.68 -21.97
C SER A 228 37.69 -34.56 -21.07
N GLY A 229 37.09 -35.53 -20.35
CA GLY A 229 37.78 -36.51 -19.51
C GLY A 229 37.85 -37.91 -20.12
N ARG A 230 38.39 -38.06 -21.34
CA ARG A 230 38.91 -39.33 -21.88
C ARG A 230 40.15 -39.07 -22.73
#